data_AF-A0A286U6X5-F1
#
_entry.id   AF-A0A286U6X5-F1
#
_cell.length_a   1.000
_cell.length_b   1.000
_cell.length_c   1.000
_cell.angle_alpha   90.00
_cell.angle_beta   90.00
_cell.angle_gamma   90.00
#
_symmetry.space_group_name_H-M   'P 1'
#
loop_
_entity.id
_entity.type
_entity.pdbx_description
1 polymer ?
#
loop_
_entity_poly.entity_id
_entity_poly.type
_entity_poly.pdbx_seq_one_letter_code
_entity_poly.pdbx_strand_id
1 'polypeptide(L)'
;MRLTGTIPPTTKTVDAALTILKKLSPPEGMKTREIYQAATSENLPPDLLDDGANPFPSMRYLKTKVLEDLKRRELIEKRHHRAVTDSEVLATLKSEKQAMEAKKPRWLWSIRDMKREAEEAAKRAQQLKTSHRLSGQYHCIL
;
A
#
# COMPACT_ATOMS: atom_id res chain seq x y z
N MET A 1 -36.85 3.31 9.42
CA MET A 1 -35.58 4.01 9.76
C MET A 1 -34.45 3.00 9.73
N ARG A 2 -33.51 3.09 8.76
CA ARG A 2 -32.34 2.21 8.74
C ARG A 2 -31.34 2.72 9.78
N LEU A 3 -31.30 2.09 10.94
CA LEU A 3 -30.22 2.25 11.91
C LEU A 3 -28.94 1.64 11.34
N THR A 4 -28.36 2.24 10.30
CA THR A 4 -26.98 1.96 9.92
C THR A 4 -26.09 2.71 10.91
N GLY A 5 -26.09 2.27 12.16
CA GLY A 5 -25.11 2.67 13.17
C GLY A 5 -23.75 2.15 12.73
N THR A 6 -23.16 2.82 11.74
CA THR A 6 -21.82 2.44 11.29
C THR A 6 -20.84 3.00 12.29
N ILE A 7 -20.22 2.09 13.05
CA ILE A 7 -19.14 2.41 13.97
C ILE A 7 -18.06 3.18 13.19
N PRO A 8 -17.73 4.43 13.59
CA PRO A 8 -16.67 5.20 12.95
C PRO A 8 -15.29 4.62 13.32
N PRO A 9 -14.26 4.82 12.47
CA PRO A 9 -12.89 4.45 12.81
C PRO A 9 -12.45 5.18 14.09
N THR A 10 -12.03 4.42 15.10
CA THR A 10 -11.47 4.96 16.34
C THR A 10 -9.99 5.27 16.15
N THR A 11 -9.46 6.20 16.95
CA THR A 11 -8.03 6.55 16.93
C THR A 11 -7.13 5.32 17.12
N LYS A 12 -7.47 4.44 18.09
CA LYS A 12 -6.77 3.17 18.30
C LYS A 12 -6.71 2.31 17.03
N THR A 13 -7.84 2.16 16.32
CA THR A 13 -7.88 1.34 15.10
C THR A 13 -7.07 1.95 13.95
N VAL A 14 -7.08 3.27 13.84
CA VAL A 14 -6.28 4.01 12.87
C VAL A 14 -4.79 3.83 13.16
N ASP A 15 -4.38 4.04 14.40
CA ASP A 15 -2.98 3.94 14.82
C ASP A 15 -2.46 2.50 14.70
N ALA A 16 -3.29 1.50 15.02
CA ALA A 16 -2.95 0.09 14.83
C ALA A 16 -2.69 -0.23 13.35
N ALA A 17 -3.59 0.21 12.45
CA ALA A 17 -3.43 -0.03 11.02
C ALA A 17 -2.16 0.64 10.46
N LEU A 18 -1.91 1.89 10.87
CA LEU A 18 -0.69 2.61 10.48
C LEU A 18 0.57 1.96 11.05
N THR A 19 0.54 1.50 12.30
CA THR A 19 1.69 0.83 12.93
C THR A 19 2.06 -0.45 12.19
N ILE A 20 1.07 -1.27 11.84
CA ILE A 20 1.27 -2.49 11.06
C ILE A 20 1.84 -2.15 9.68
N LEU A 21 1.25 -1.18 8.99
CA LEU A 21 1.74 -0.76 7.67
C LEU A 21 3.13 -0.12 7.74
N LYS A 22 3.52 0.54 8.83
CA LYS A 22 4.87 1.12 8.99
C LYS A 22 5.91 0.06 9.29
N LYS A 23 5.58 -0.89 10.17
CA LYS A 23 6.54 -1.86 10.73
C LYS A 23 6.69 -3.11 9.87
N LEU A 24 5.58 -3.56 9.27
CA LEU A 24 5.48 -4.88 8.63
C LEU A 24 5.17 -4.82 7.14
N SER A 25 4.81 -3.65 6.60
CA SER A 25 4.53 -3.56 5.17
C SER A 25 5.82 -3.78 4.37
N PRO A 26 5.84 -4.75 3.45
CA PRO A 26 6.89 -4.80 2.45
C PRO A 26 6.80 -3.56 1.53
N PRO A 27 7.84 -3.27 0.73
CA PRO A 27 7.85 -2.11 -0.17
C PRO A 27 6.71 -2.13 -1.21
N GLU A 28 6.09 -3.28 -1.45
CA GLU A 28 4.94 -3.47 -2.32
C GLU A 28 3.58 -3.22 -1.64
N GLY A 29 3.53 -3.13 -0.32
CA GLY A 29 2.28 -3.06 0.43
C GLY A 29 1.77 -4.40 0.93
N MET A 30 0.64 -4.38 1.65
CA MET A 30 0.05 -5.51 2.35
C MET A 30 -1.42 -5.74 1.96
N LYS A 31 -1.87 -6.99 1.92
CA LYS A 31 -3.29 -7.31 1.73
C LYS A 31 -4.07 -6.99 3.01
N THR A 32 -5.35 -6.64 2.89
CA THR A 32 -6.23 -6.41 4.06
C THR A 32 -6.23 -7.58 5.05
N ARG A 33 -6.23 -8.82 4.54
CA ARG A 33 -6.19 -10.02 5.40
C ARG A 33 -4.91 -10.08 6.23
N GLU A 34 -3.77 -9.73 5.63
CA GLU A 34 -2.47 -9.75 6.30
C GLU A 34 -2.42 -8.67 7.38
N ILE A 35 -2.93 -7.46 7.09
CA ILE A 35 -3.05 -6.38 8.08
C ILE A 35 -3.90 -6.84 9.26
N TYR A 36 -5.04 -7.48 9.01
CA TYR A 36 -5.91 -7.99 10.07
C TYR A 36 -5.23 -9.07 10.92
N GLN A 37 -4.52 -10.00 10.29
CA GLN A 37 -3.81 -11.09 10.97
C GLN A 37 -2.57 -10.60 11.73
N ALA A 38 -1.93 -9.52 11.26
CA ALA A 38 -0.80 -8.90 11.93
C ALA A 38 -1.23 -8.04 13.13
N ALA A 39 -2.53 -7.80 13.34
CA ALA A 39 -3.04 -7.02 14.46
C ALA A 39 -3.13 -7.86 15.75
N THR A 40 -1.99 -8.37 16.18
CA THR A 40 -1.81 -9.22 17.37
C THR A 40 -0.94 -8.52 18.41
N SER A 41 -0.94 -9.03 19.64
CA SER A 41 -0.13 -8.55 20.76
C SER A 41 1.38 -8.55 20.51
N GLU A 42 1.86 -9.39 19.60
CA GLU A 42 3.29 -9.43 19.22
C GLU A 42 3.70 -8.23 18.35
N ASN A 43 2.75 -7.68 17.59
CA ASN A 43 3.02 -6.69 16.56
C ASN A 43 2.55 -5.28 16.93
N LEU A 44 1.55 -5.19 17.81
CA LEU A 44 1.00 -3.93 18.28
C LEU A 44 1.39 -3.67 19.75
N PRO A 45 1.65 -2.40 20.11
CA PRO A 45 1.80 -2.02 21.50
C PRO A 45 0.50 -2.29 22.30
N PRO A 46 0.62 -2.61 23.60
CA PRO A 46 -0.52 -2.95 24.44
C PRO A 46 -1.58 -1.84 24.52
N ASP A 47 -1.18 -0.56 24.42
CA ASP A 47 -2.12 0.58 24.44
C ASP A 47 -3.11 0.60 23.26
N LEU A 48 -2.78 -0.09 22.16
CA LEU A 48 -3.62 -0.20 20.97
C LEU A 48 -4.52 -1.44 20.99
N LEU A 49 -4.38 -2.31 21.99
CA LEU A 49 -5.19 -3.51 22.17
C LEU A 49 -6.20 -3.27 23.29
N ASP A 50 -7.44 -3.70 23.09
CA ASP A 50 -8.40 -3.80 24.18
C ASP A 50 -8.33 -5.24 24.72
N ASP A 51 -7.83 -5.40 25.94
CA ASP A 51 -7.69 -6.69 26.63
C ASP A 51 -6.93 -7.77 25.82
N GLY A 52 -5.94 -7.35 25.02
CA GLY A 52 -5.16 -8.26 24.16
C GLY A 52 -5.91 -8.75 22.92
N ALA A 53 -7.14 -8.28 22.68
CA ALA A 53 -7.91 -8.61 21.50
C ALA A 53 -7.51 -7.76 20.29
N ASN A 54 -7.81 -8.27 19.10
CA ASN A 54 -7.58 -7.56 17.85
C ASN A 54 -8.36 -6.22 17.87
N PRO A 55 -7.71 -5.07 17.60
CA PRO A 55 -8.39 -3.77 17.63
C PRO A 55 -9.48 -3.67 16.57
N PHE A 56 -9.44 -4.51 15.54
CA PHE A 56 -10.42 -4.53 14.47
C PHE A 56 -11.54 -5.53 14.79
N PRO A 57 -12.80 -5.09 14.94
CA PRO A 57 -13.92 -6.00 15.19
C PRO A 57 -14.21 -6.93 14.00
N SER A 58 -13.79 -6.55 12.79
CA SER A 58 -13.84 -7.44 11.63
C SER A 58 -12.90 -6.97 10.52
N MET A 59 -12.53 -7.90 9.62
CA MET A 59 -11.78 -7.57 8.40
C MET A 59 -12.57 -6.61 7.49
N ARG A 60 -13.91 -6.72 7.47
CA ARG A 60 -14.76 -5.81 6.70
C ARG A 60 -14.65 -4.39 7.26
N TYR A 61 -14.73 -4.23 8.57
CA TYR A 61 -14.57 -2.94 9.25
C TYR A 61 -13.19 -2.33 8.96
N LEU A 62 -12.11 -3.10 9.12
CA LEU A 62 -10.75 -2.65 8.76
C LEU A 62 -10.71 -2.11 7.33
N LYS A 63 -11.24 -2.86 6.36
CA LYS A 63 -11.24 -2.45 4.96
C LYS A 63 -12.05 -1.18 4.72
N THR A 64 -13.33 -1.19 5.10
CA THR A 64 -14.30 -0.18 4.63
C THR A 64 -14.33 1.07 5.49
N LYS A 65 -13.83 1.00 6.72
CA LYS A 65 -13.86 2.12 7.67
C LYS A 65 -12.48 2.64 7.99
N VAL A 66 -11.50 1.78 8.23
CA VAL A 66 -10.16 2.25 8.62
C VAL A 66 -9.31 2.55 7.39
N LEU A 67 -9.09 1.57 6.52
CA LEU A 67 -8.19 1.73 5.36
C LEU A 67 -8.75 2.72 4.32
N GLU A 68 -10.05 2.69 4.05
CA GLU A 68 -10.66 3.69 3.15
C GLU A 68 -10.63 5.10 3.75
N ASP A 69 -10.72 5.26 5.07
CA ASP A 69 -10.57 6.56 5.73
C ASP A 69 -9.13 7.07 5.66
N LEU A 70 -8.15 6.20 5.97
CA LEU A 70 -6.73 6.52 5.82
C LEU A 70 -6.35 6.88 4.37
N LYS A 71 -6.98 6.22 3.40
CA LYS A 71 -6.83 6.53 1.98
C LYS A 71 -7.42 7.89 1.63
N ARG A 72 -8.62 8.21 2.15
CA ARG A 72 -9.24 9.54 1.97
C ARG A 72 -8.40 10.66 2.57
N ARG A 73 -7.70 10.37 3.68
CA ARG A 73 -6.72 11.26 4.31
C ARG A 73 -5.35 11.25 3.64
N GLU A 74 -5.20 10.52 2.53
CA GLU A 74 -3.96 10.45 1.75
C GLU A 74 -2.74 9.90 2.51
N LEU A 75 -2.95 9.22 3.63
CA LEU A 75 -1.87 8.62 4.45
C LEU A 75 -1.41 7.27 3.88
N ILE A 76 -2.34 6.56 3.27
CA ILE A 76 -2.09 5.27 2.62
C ILE A 76 -2.71 5.30 1.23
N GLU A 77 -2.29 4.36 0.41
CA GLU A 77 -2.82 4.19 -0.93
C GLU A 77 -3.09 2.72 -1.22
N LYS A 78 -3.94 2.50 -2.22
CA LYS A 78 -4.31 1.17 -2.68
C LYS A 78 -3.73 0.96 -4.07
N ARG A 79 -2.64 0.21 -4.17
CA ARG A 79 -1.95 -0.06 -5.43
C ARG A 79 -2.39 -1.38 -6.03
N HIS A 80 -2.52 -1.39 -7.35
CA HIS A 80 -2.71 -2.62 -8.10
C HIS A 80 -1.36 -3.17 -8.53
N HIS A 81 -0.97 -4.31 -7.98
CA HIS A 81 0.21 -5.04 -8.41
C HIS A 81 -0.20 -5.97 -9.55
N ARG A 82 0.34 -5.70 -10.74
CA ARG A 82 0.18 -6.57 -11.89
C ARG A 82 0.88 -7.90 -11.63
N ALA A 83 0.35 -8.94 -12.27
CA ALA A 83 1.01 -10.23 -12.28
C ALA A 83 2.43 -10.10 -12.83
N VAL A 84 3.40 -10.65 -12.10
CA VAL A 84 4.76 -10.82 -12.59
C VAL A 84 4.73 -11.96 -13.62
N THR A 85 4.91 -11.61 -14.88
CA THR A 85 5.00 -12.56 -16.00
C THR A 85 6.44 -12.84 -16.40
N ASP A 86 7.39 -12.05 -15.93
CA ASP A 86 8.80 -12.18 -16.24
C ASP A 86 9.40 -13.41 -15.53
N SER A 87 9.89 -14.36 -16.33
CA SER A 87 10.47 -15.61 -15.85
C SER A 87 11.75 -15.39 -15.04
N GLU A 88 12.55 -14.37 -15.36
CA GLU A 88 13.78 -14.08 -14.64
C GLU A 88 13.47 -13.59 -13.23
N VAL A 89 12.49 -12.69 -13.10
CA VAL A 89 12.02 -12.21 -11.79
C VAL A 89 11.41 -13.36 -10.97
N LEU A 90 10.62 -14.22 -11.60
CA LEU A 90 10.04 -15.38 -10.92
C LEU A 90 11.09 -16.39 -10.46
N ALA A 91 12.19 -16.55 -11.19
CA ALA A 91 13.30 -17.43 -10.82
C ALA A 91 14.10 -16.91 -9.61
N THR A 92 14.10 -15.60 -9.35
CA THR A 92 14.72 -15.03 -8.14
C THR A 92 13.90 -15.23 -6.86
N LEU A 93 12.64 -15.67 -6.98
CA LEU A 93 11.78 -15.90 -5.81
C LEU A 93 12.17 -17.18 -5.09
N LYS A 94 12.26 -17.10 -3.75
CA LYS A 94 12.80 -18.16 -2.89
C LYS A 94 11.91 -19.41 -2.83
N SER A 95 10.67 -19.34 -3.32
CA SER A 95 9.71 -20.44 -3.26
C SER A 95 8.74 -20.41 -4.43
N GLU A 96 8.38 -21.59 -4.92
CA GLU A 96 7.35 -21.79 -5.94
C GLU A 96 6.00 -21.16 -5.54
N LYS A 97 5.67 -21.18 -4.25
CA LYS A 97 4.47 -20.52 -3.72
C LYS A 97 4.53 -19.00 -3.90
N GLN A 98 5.71 -18.39 -3.71
CA GLN A 98 5.92 -16.96 -3.96
C GLN A 98 5.81 -16.64 -5.44
N ALA A 99 6.38 -17.49 -6.32
CA ALA A 99 6.26 -17.33 -7.76
C ALA A 99 4.81 -17.44 -8.25
N MET A 100 4.03 -18.39 -7.71
CA MET A 100 2.61 -18.51 -8.03
C MET A 100 1.77 -17.33 -7.52
N GLU A 101 2.07 -16.80 -6.34
CA GLU A 101 1.41 -15.59 -5.82
C GLU A 101 1.80 -14.34 -6.62
N ALA A 102 3.04 -14.23 -7.08
CA ALA A 102 3.51 -13.12 -7.90
C ALA A 102 2.83 -13.09 -9.28
N LYS A 103 2.47 -14.26 -9.82
CA LYS A 103 1.69 -14.39 -11.07
C LYS A 103 0.22 -13.96 -10.94
N LYS A 104 -0.26 -13.64 -9.73
CA LYS A 104 -1.66 -13.24 -9.52
C LYS A 104 -1.75 -11.72 -9.35
N PRO A 105 -2.64 -11.05 -10.10
CA PRO A 105 -2.89 -9.64 -9.85
C PRO A 105 -3.48 -9.45 -8.45
N ARG A 106 -3.00 -8.45 -7.71
CA ARG A 106 -3.41 -8.23 -6.32
C ARG A 106 -3.49 -6.75 -5.99
N TRP A 107 -4.43 -6.42 -5.10
CA TRP A 107 -4.57 -5.08 -4.53
C TRP A 107 -3.91 -5.05 -3.17
N LEU A 108 -2.92 -4.16 -3.02
CA LEU A 108 -2.15 -3.99 -1.80
C LEU A 108 -2.36 -2.58 -1.24
N TRP A 109 -2.27 -2.49 0.08
CA TRP A 109 -2.28 -1.23 0.81
C TRP A 109 -0.85 -0.89 1.21
N SER A 110 -0.40 0.30 0.86
CA SER A 110 0.93 0.78 1.21
C SER A 110 0.84 2.16 1.83
N ILE A 111 1.82 2.52 2.65
CA ILE A 111 1.95 3.91 3.10
C ILE A 111 2.29 4.77 1.91
N ARG A 112 1.65 5.93 1.83
CA ARG A 112 1.97 6.92 0.81
C ARG A 112 3.31 7.55 1.16
N ASP A 113 4.34 7.18 0.42
CA ASP A 113 5.69 7.69 0.63
C ASP A 113 5.87 9.00 -0.15
N MET A 114 5.54 10.13 0.47
CA MET A 114 5.57 11.44 -0.17
C MET A 114 6.96 11.79 -0.74
N LYS A 115 8.04 11.25 -0.17
CA LYS A 115 9.41 11.44 -0.69
C LYS A 115 9.62 10.73 -2.03
N ARG A 116 9.11 9.50 -2.16
CA ARG A 116 9.27 8.70 -3.38
C ARG A 116 8.44 9.28 -4.53
N GLU A 117 7.25 9.80 -4.25
CA GLU A 117 6.45 10.54 -5.23
C GLU A 117 7.16 11.81 -5.71
N ALA A 118 7.81 12.56 -4.81
CA ALA A 118 8.58 13.74 -5.18
C ALA A 118 9.80 13.40 -6.07
N GLU A 119 10.53 12.31 -5.76
CA GLU A 119 11.64 11.84 -6.60
C GLU A 119 11.18 11.29 -7.95
N GLU A 120 10.06 10.55 -7.99
CA GLU A 120 9.52 10.00 -9.24
C GLU A 120 8.92 11.11 -10.11
N ALA A 121 8.28 12.11 -9.51
CA ALA A 121 7.86 13.33 -10.19
C ALA A 121 9.07 14.13 -10.72
N ALA A 122 10.14 14.26 -9.93
CA ALA A 122 11.37 14.90 -10.38
C ALA A 122 12.02 14.15 -11.55
N LYS A 123 12.07 12.80 -11.50
CA LYS A 123 12.56 11.96 -12.60
C LYS A 123 11.71 12.08 -13.86
N ARG A 124 10.37 12.09 -13.74
CA ARG A 124 9.46 12.32 -14.88
C ARG A 124 9.63 13.72 -15.48
N ALA A 125 9.75 14.75 -14.64
CA ALA A 125 10.02 16.11 -15.10
C ALA A 125 11.38 16.21 -15.81
N GLN A 126 12.39 15.47 -15.33
CA GLN A 126 13.71 15.41 -15.96
C GLN A 126 13.68 14.67 -17.30
N GLN A 127 12.94 13.56 -17.40
CA GLN A 127 12.71 12.83 -18.66
C GLN A 127 11.97 13.67 -19.71
N LEU A 128 10.96 14.44 -19.31
CA LEU A 128 10.25 15.36 -20.21
C LEU A 128 11.18 16.47 -20.74
N LYS A 129 12.03 17.04 -19.87
CA LYS A 129 13.04 18.05 -20.27
C LYS A 129 14.08 17.49 -21.24
N THR A 130 14.54 16.25 -21.05
CA THR A 130 15.47 15.61 -22.00
C THR A 130 14.79 15.28 -23.34
N SER A 131 13.51 14.93 -23.34
CA SER A 131 12.76 14.63 -24.57
C SER A 131 12.56 15.88 -25.44
N HIS A 132 12.29 17.04 -24.83
CA HIS A 132 12.21 18.32 -25.57
C HIS A 132 13.56 18.83 -26.08
N ARG A 133 14.68 18.37 -25.51
CA ARG A 133 16.03 18.73 -25.99
C ARG A 133 16.42 17.98 -27.27
N LEU A 134 15.85 16.79 -27.50
CA LEU A 134 16.09 15.98 -28.70
C LEU A 134 15.17 16.35 -29.88
N SER A 135 13.99 16.93 -29.62
CA SER A 135 13.11 17.43 -30.68
C SER A 135 13.54 18.79 -31.25
N GLY A 136 14.45 19.50 -30.58
CA GLY A 136 14.98 20.80 -31.03
C GLY A 136 16.19 20.74 -31.95
N GLN A 137 16.71 19.54 -32.26
CA GLN A 137 17.95 19.37 -33.06
C GLN A 137 17.72 19.00 -34.54
N TYR A 138 16.47 19.04 -35.03
CA TYR A 138 16.12 18.72 -36.43
C TYR A 138 15.64 19.92 -37.26
N HIS A 139 16.11 21.15 -36.98
CA HIS A 139 15.91 22.28 -37.89
C HIS A 139 17.17 23.13 -37.99
N CYS A 140 18.13 22.66 -38.80
CA CYS A 140 19.07 23.49 -39.57
C CYS A 140 19.61 22.61 -40.71
N ILE A 141 18.75 22.32 -41.69
CA ILE A 141 19.18 22.04 -43.05
C ILE A 141 18.72 23.27 -43.85
N LEU A 142 19.68 24.09 -44.26
CA LEU A 142 19.84 24.71 -45.58
C LEU A 142 20.94 25.77 -45.50
#